data_AF-A0AAD5YQV6-F1
#
_entry.id   AF-A0AAD5YQV6-F1
#
_cell.length_a   1.000
_cell.length_b   1.000
_cell.length_c   1.000
_cell.angle_alpha   90.00
_cell.angle_beta   90.00
_cell.angle_gamma   90.00
#
_symmetry.space_group_name_H-M   'P 1'
#
loop_
_entity.id
_entity.type
_entity.pdbx_description
1 polymer ?
#
loop_
_entity_poly.entity_id
_entity_poly.type
_entity_poly.pdbx_seq_one_letter_code
_entity_poly.pdbx_strand_id
1 'polypeptide(L)'
;MYTTCTLQSVQQASVSLLAVGRRSARASDINSIKSHINQWRAWNPSFKTSMPHTLGFKNLSTGALLCPANLDWTDPAVQKGLRDGTIPAGPRDLPKYLWKNEYCDPEPSRVLVGYLQGDLLVRGIRHLLIAPSAAHLPGSSHSSRNGNAAIHNVASISMWLIAYTACIIRFVLSTQTNMAAGNSRADPTKWRYEEFYNTIIKTAMALPQSSLERLLVWWNETIFGAGYDNSDDDDDKRHESNKSIPSIASILQAAASAGDLGL
;
A
#
# COMPACT_ATOMS: atom_id res chain seq x y z
N MET A 1 34.23 -14.24 -24.59
CA MET A 1 34.23 -13.85 -23.16
C MET A 1 33.82 -12.39 -22.89
N TYR A 2 33.89 -11.46 -23.86
CA TYR A 2 33.51 -10.05 -23.62
C TYR A 2 32.00 -9.78 -23.61
N THR A 3 31.18 -10.54 -24.36
CA THR A 3 29.74 -10.30 -24.53
C THR A 3 28.87 -10.67 -23.32
N THR A 4 29.31 -11.63 -22.50
CA THR A 4 28.59 -12.03 -21.28
C THR A 4 28.79 -11.04 -20.13
N CYS A 5 29.96 -10.40 -20.07
CA CYS A 5 30.29 -9.38 -19.08
C CYS A 5 29.46 -8.09 -19.25
N THR A 6 29.19 -7.69 -20.50
CA THR A 6 28.37 -6.51 -20.82
C THR A 6 26.87 -6.73 -20.58
N LEU A 7 26.35 -7.94 -20.83
CA LEU A 7 24.95 -8.25 -20.51
C LEU A 7 24.70 -8.29 -19.01
N GLN A 8 25.62 -8.86 -18.23
CA GLN A 8 25.51 -8.91 -16.78
C GLN A 8 25.59 -7.51 -16.14
N SER A 9 26.47 -6.63 -16.64
CA SER A 9 26.57 -5.26 -16.15
C SER A 9 25.33 -4.41 -16.51
N VAL A 10 24.78 -4.57 -17.71
CA VAL A 10 23.51 -3.93 -18.11
C VAL A 10 22.35 -4.45 -17.25
N GLN A 11 22.25 -5.75 -17.00
CA GLN A 11 21.20 -6.32 -16.17
C GLN A 11 21.30 -5.84 -14.71
N GLN A 12 22.52 -5.75 -14.15
CA GLN A 12 22.74 -5.17 -12.82
C GLN A 12 22.39 -3.68 -12.77
N ALA A 13 22.75 -2.89 -13.80
CA ALA A 13 22.36 -1.50 -13.91
C ALA A 13 20.83 -1.34 -13.91
N SER A 14 20.12 -2.14 -14.71
CA SER A 14 18.65 -2.14 -14.76
C SER A 14 18.00 -2.48 -13.42
N VAL A 15 18.48 -3.54 -12.74
CA VAL A 15 17.99 -3.90 -11.40
C VAL A 15 18.24 -2.78 -10.39
N SER A 16 19.40 -2.14 -10.46
CA SER A 16 19.75 -1.02 -9.57
C SER A 16 18.86 0.21 -9.80
N LEU A 17 18.57 0.55 -11.07
CA LEU A 17 17.70 1.66 -11.43
C LEU A 17 16.26 1.41 -10.97
N LEU A 18 15.75 0.19 -11.13
CA LEU A 18 14.44 -0.21 -10.60
C LEU A 18 14.39 -0.15 -9.06
N ALA A 19 15.48 -0.54 -8.39
CA ALA A 19 15.57 -0.43 -6.94
C ALA A 19 15.62 1.03 -6.47
N VAL A 20 16.26 1.93 -7.22
CA VAL A 20 16.22 3.38 -6.96
C VAL A 20 14.79 3.91 -7.17
N GLY A 21 14.18 3.64 -8.32
CA GLY A 21 12.81 4.08 -8.63
C GLY A 21 11.80 3.63 -7.57
N ARG A 22 11.85 2.35 -7.17
CA ARG A 22 10.98 1.79 -6.11
C ARG A 22 11.19 2.49 -4.77
N ARG A 23 12.45 2.76 -4.39
CA ARG A 23 12.75 3.47 -3.14
C ARG A 23 12.24 4.91 -3.19
N SER A 24 12.42 5.59 -4.31
CA SER A 24 11.95 6.97 -4.51
C SER A 24 10.43 7.07 -4.48
N ALA A 25 9.72 6.17 -5.19
CA ALA A 25 8.25 6.12 -5.18
C ALA A 25 7.71 5.90 -3.75
N ARG A 26 8.24 4.89 -3.05
CA ARG A 26 7.85 4.63 -1.65
C ARG A 26 8.17 5.80 -0.72
N ALA A 27 9.32 6.44 -0.89
CA ALA A 27 9.68 7.62 -0.09
C ALA A 27 8.71 8.79 -0.35
N SER A 28 8.31 9.00 -1.60
CA SER A 28 7.30 9.98 -1.99
C SER A 28 5.96 9.70 -1.32
N ASP A 29 5.45 8.47 -1.43
CA ASP A 29 4.18 8.05 -0.82
C ASP A 29 4.18 8.26 0.70
N ILE A 30 5.25 7.80 1.35
CA ILE A 30 5.47 7.98 2.79
C ILE A 30 5.43 9.46 3.17
N ASN A 31 6.20 10.30 2.49
CA ASN A 31 6.32 11.71 2.84
C ASN A 31 5.00 12.45 2.58
N SER A 32 4.29 12.09 1.52
CA SER A 32 2.98 12.63 1.18
C SER A 32 1.92 12.29 2.23
N ILE A 33 1.86 11.03 2.68
CA ILE A 33 0.94 10.64 3.77
C ILE A 33 1.37 11.27 5.10
N LYS A 34 2.68 11.29 5.42
CA LYS A 34 3.19 11.91 6.66
C LYS A 34 2.72 13.35 6.80
N SER A 35 2.72 14.15 5.74
CA SER A 35 2.35 15.57 5.82
C SER A 35 0.85 15.84 5.98
N HIS A 36 -0.02 14.85 5.75
CA HIS A 36 -1.48 15.05 5.70
C HIS A 36 -2.29 14.20 6.70
N ILE A 37 -1.78 13.05 7.14
CA ILE A 37 -2.56 12.10 7.97
C ILE A 37 -3.10 12.71 9.28
N ASN A 38 -2.40 13.69 9.84
CA ASN A 38 -2.81 14.41 11.04
C ASN A 38 -3.98 15.38 10.81
N GLN A 39 -4.40 15.59 9.56
CA GLN A 39 -5.51 16.46 9.16
C GLN A 39 -6.70 15.66 8.62
N TRP A 40 -6.53 14.38 8.31
CA TRP A 40 -7.58 13.54 7.73
C TRP A 40 -8.84 13.41 8.60
N ARG A 41 -8.70 13.58 9.91
CA ARG A 41 -9.81 13.69 10.86
C ARG A 41 -9.38 14.46 12.10
N ALA A 42 -10.34 14.76 12.97
CA ALA A 42 -10.05 15.31 14.28
C ALA A 42 -9.38 14.24 15.17
N TRP A 43 -8.23 14.60 15.77
CA TRP A 43 -7.46 13.73 16.63
C TRP A 43 -7.46 14.27 18.07
N ASN A 44 -7.69 13.40 19.04
CA ASN A 44 -7.65 13.74 20.45
C ASN A 44 -6.91 12.68 21.26
N PRO A 45 -5.67 12.94 21.71
CA PRO A 45 -4.86 14.14 21.48
C PRO A 45 -4.41 14.25 20.02
N SER A 46 -4.13 15.47 19.58
CA SER A 46 -3.50 15.69 18.27
C SER A 46 -2.08 15.12 18.25
N PHE A 47 -1.56 14.85 17.05
CA PHE A 47 -0.18 14.38 16.88
C PHE A 47 0.47 15.05 15.67
N LYS A 48 1.80 15.05 15.65
CA LYS A 48 2.62 15.59 14.57
C LYS A 48 3.59 14.53 14.08
N THR A 49 3.44 14.14 12.83
CA THR A 49 4.30 13.13 12.17
C THR A 49 5.76 13.55 12.04
N SER A 50 6.04 14.86 12.12
CA SER A 50 7.40 15.41 12.18
C SER A 50 8.15 15.09 13.47
N MET A 51 7.44 14.65 14.53
CA MET A 51 8.02 14.25 15.82
C MET A 51 7.81 12.75 16.07
N PRO A 52 8.48 11.86 15.31
CA PRO A 52 8.21 10.42 15.34
C PRO A 52 8.38 9.82 16.74
N HIS A 53 9.30 10.33 17.56
CA HIS A 53 9.52 9.87 18.93
C HIS A 53 8.32 10.05 19.87
N THR A 54 7.33 10.86 19.49
CA THR A 54 6.07 11.08 20.24
C THR A 54 4.91 10.19 19.77
N LEU A 55 5.04 9.52 18.61
CA LEU A 55 4.00 8.69 18.02
C LEU A 55 4.00 7.27 18.61
N GLY A 56 3.37 6.32 17.92
CA GLY A 56 3.27 4.93 18.38
C GLY A 56 2.42 4.84 19.65
N PHE A 57 2.84 3.97 20.57
CA PHE A 57 2.17 3.75 21.86
C PHE A 57 2.44 4.85 22.92
N LYS A 58 3.21 5.89 22.56
CA LYS A 58 3.46 7.05 23.43
C LYS A 58 2.35 8.11 23.33
N ASN A 59 1.68 8.20 22.18
CA ASN A 59 0.52 9.08 21.98
C ASN A 59 -0.77 8.25 22.00
N LEU A 60 -1.80 8.76 22.68
CA LEU A 60 -3.05 8.01 22.88
C LEU A 60 -3.81 7.74 21.57
N SER A 61 -3.82 8.70 20.63
CA SER A 61 -4.50 8.55 19.34
C SER A 61 -3.78 7.54 18.45
N THR A 62 -2.46 7.69 18.27
CA THR A 62 -1.71 6.75 17.41
C THR A 62 -1.58 5.38 18.05
N GLY A 63 -1.51 5.32 19.38
CA GLY A 63 -1.48 4.08 20.14
C GLY A 63 -2.77 3.30 20.01
N ALA A 64 -3.94 3.97 20.07
CA ALA A 64 -5.24 3.34 19.86
C ALA A 64 -5.35 2.66 18.49
N LEU A 65 -4.86 3.33 17.44
CA LEU A 65 -4.88 2.80 16.07
C LEU A 65 -3.96 1.60 15.89
N LEU A 66 -2.77 1.66 16.48
CA LEU A 66 -1.74 0.63 16.36
C LEU A 66 -1.91 -0.51 17.35
N CYS A 67 -2.78 -0.36 18.34
CA CYS A 67 -3.10 -1.39 19.30
C CYS A 67 -3.54 -2.66 18.55
N PRO A 68 -2.98 -3.83 18.89
CA PRO A 68 -3.46 -5.11 18.37
C PRO A 68 -4.98 -5.24 18.54
N ALA A 69 -5.65 -5.75 17.51
CA ALA A 69 -7.11 -5.83 17.46
C ALA A 69 -7.71 -6.70 18.58
N ASN A 70 -6.94 -7.66 19.12
CA ASN A 70 -7.30 -8.54 20.22
C ASN A 70 -7.06 -7.94 21.62
N LEU A 71 -6.57 -6.70 21.72
CA LEU A 71 -6.33 -6.01 22.98
C LEU A 71 -7.31 -4.83 23.17
N ASP A 72 -7.65 -4.56 24.42
CA ASP A 72 -8.45 -3.38 24.77
C ASP A 72 -7.54 -2.18 25.07
N TRP A 73 -7.60 -1.16 24.22
CA TRP A 73 -6.81 0.06 24.41
C TRP A 73 -7.36 0.93 25.56
N THR A 74 -8.60 0.73 25.98
CA THR A 74 -9.17 1.47 27.11
C THR A 74 -8.57 1.05 28.45
N ASP A 75 -7.99 -0.16 28.53
CA ASP A 75 -7.28 -0.66 29.69
C ASP A 75 -5.92 0.06 29.88
N PRO A 76 -5.72 0.81 30.99
CA PRO A 76 -4.45 1.46 31.28
C PRO A 76 -3.26 0.50 31.38
N ALA A 77 -3.48 -0.76 31.76
CA ALA A 77 -2.43 -1.77 31.82
C ALA A 77 -1.94 -2.15 30.42
N VAL A 78 -2.86 -2.26 29.45
CA VAL A 78 -2.52 -2.47 28.03
C VAL A 78 -1.76 -1.28 27.47
N GLN A 79 -2.22 -0.05 27.72
CA GLN A 79 -1.53 1.15 27.26
C GLN A 79 -0.10 1.23 27.80
N LYS A 80 0.08 1.00 29.10
CA LYS A 80 1.38 1.01 29.75
C LYS A 80 2.26 -0.13 29.22
N GLY A 81 1.73 -1.34 29.11
CA GLY A 81 2.49 -2.50 28.67
C GLY A 81 2.97 -2.39 27.22
N LEU A 82 2.14 -1.86 26.32
CA LEU A 82 2.53 -1.58 24.93
C LEU A 82 3.55 -0.43 24.83
N ARG A 83 3.44 0.58 25.69
CA ARG A 83 4.38 1.72 25.73
C ARG A 83 5.76 1.31 26.25
N ASP A 84 5.79 0.51 27.31
CA ASP A 84 7.01 0.06 27.97
C ASP A 84 7.63 -1.16 27.24
N GLY A 85 6.88 -1.79 26.33
CA GLY A 85 7.31 -2.95 25.55
C GLY A 85 7.20 -4.29 26.29
N THR A 86 6.51 -4.34 27.43
CA THR A 86 6.24 -5.58 28.16
C THR A 86 5.16 -6.43 27.48
N ILE A 87 4.25 -5.78 26.76
CA ILE A 87 3.33 -6.42 25.83
C ILE A 87 3.92 -6.27 24.42
N PRO A 88 4.36 -7.36 23.77
CA PRO A 88 4.84 -7.27 22.41
C PRO A 88 3.64 -7.01 21.48
N ALA A 89 3.72 -5.94 20.70
CA ALA A 89 2.99 -5.84 19.46
C ALA A 89 4.00 -6.11 18.36
N GLY A 90 3.80 -7.16 17.58
CA GLY A 90 4.66 -7.58 16.47
C GLY A 90 3.96 -7.50 15.11
N PRO A 91 4.65 -7.91 14.02
CA PRO A 91 4.09 -7.88 12.67
C PRO A 91 2.88 -8.79 12.45
N ARG A 92 2.61 -9.75 13.35
CA ARG A 92 1.45 -10.64 13.26
C ARG A 92 0.25 -10.12 14.06
N ASP A 93 0.49 -9.14 14.92
CA ASP A 93 -0.52 -8.53 15.76
C ASP A 93 -1.16 -7.38 14.98
N LEU A 94 -2.24 -7.71 14.28
CA LEU A 94 -2.88 -6.81 13.33
C LEU A 94 -3.48 -5.59 14.06
N PRO A 95 -3.15 -4.35 13.63
CA PRO A 95 -3.59 -3.13 14.30
C PRO A 95 -5.06 -2.78 13.99
N LYS A 96 -5.74 -2.15 14.95
CA LYS A 96 -7.17 -1.80 14.85
C LYS A 96 -7.54 -0.94 13.65
N TYR A 97 -6.66 -0.07 13.16
CA TYR A 97 -6.96 0.77 11.99
C TYR A 97 -7.27 -0.03 10.71
N LEU A 98 -6.95 -1.33 10.66
CA LEU A 98 -7.32 -2.19 9.54
C LEU A 98 -8.82 -2.50 9.49
N TRP A 99 -9.53 -2.41 10.62
CA TRP A 99 -10.95 -2.72 10.70
C TRP A 99 -11.83 -1.50 10.49
N LYS A 100 -12.99 -1.73 9.89
CA LYS A 100 -14.09 -0.75 9.83
C LYS A 100 -14.39 -0.23 11.24
N ASN A 101 -14.50 1.08 11.37
CA ASN A 101 -14.75 1.77 12.65
C ASN A 101 -13.74 1.44 13.76
N GLU A 102 -12.54 0.93 13.42
CA GLU A 102 -11.50 0.54 14.38
C GLU A 102 -11.97 -0.52 15.39
N TYR A 103 -12.94 -1.34 14.99
CA TYR A 103 -13.56 -2.34 15.84
C TYR A 103 -13.38 -3.74 15.28
N CYS A 104 -12.85 -4.64 16.11
CA CYS A 104 -12.72 -6.06 15.84
C CYS A 104 -13.64 -6.82 16.79
N ASP A 105 -14.54 -7.64 16.23
CA ASP A 105 -15.45 -8.45 17.02
C ASP A 105 -14.66 -9.57 17.73
N PRO A 106 -14.77 -9.71 19.06
CA PRO A 106 -14.06 -10.75 19.80
C PRO A 106 -14.56 -12.18 19.47
N GLU A 107 -15.74 -12.33 18.87
CA GLU A 107 -16.29 -13.61 18.48
C GLU A 107 -15.43 -14.25 17.37
N PRO A 108 -14.91 -15.49 17.55
CA PRO A 108 -13.98 -16.10 16.60
C PRO A 108 -14.52 -16.20 15.16
N SER A 109 -15.83 -16.39 15.00
CA SER A 109 -16.49 -16.45 13.69
C SER A 109 -16.64 -15.08 13.00
N ARG A 110 -16.47 -13.98 13.75
CA ARG A 110 -16.69 -12.59 13.30
C ARG A 110 -15.47 -11.70 13.37
N VAL A 111 -14.33 -12.21 13.86
CA VAL A 111 -13.08 -11.45 14.00
C VAL A 111 -12.61 -10.77 12.71
N LEU A 112 -12.97 -11.29 11.53
CA LEU A 112 -12.63 -10.69 10.23
C LEU A 112 -13.75 -9.82 9.63
N VAL A 113 -14.87 -9.62 10.32
CA VAL A 113 -15.93 -8.70 9.88
C VAL A 113 -15.38 -7.27 9.87
N GLY A 114 -15.47 -6.60 8.72
CA GLY A 114 -14.93 -5.26 8.55
C GLY A 114 -13.41 -5.21 8.37
N TYR A 115 -12.73 -6.35 8.30
CA TYR A 115 -11.29 -6.42 8.05
C TYR A 115 -10.93 -5.78 6.71
N LEU A 116 -9.88 -4.95 6.69
CA LEU A 116 -9.42 -4.14 5.55
C LEU A 116 -10.44 -3.14 5.01
N GLN A 117 -11.41 -2.74 5.83
CA GLN A 117 -12.38 -1.69 5.51
C GLN A 117 -12.26 -0.48 6.46
N GLY A 118 -11.11 -0.33 7.12
CA GLY A 118 -10.84 0.79 8.02
C GLY A 118 -10.81 2.14 7.30
N ASP A 119 -11.42 3.16 7.90
CA ASP A 119 -11.51 4.52 7.35
C ASP A 119 -10.12 5.08 7.00
N LEU A 120 -9.13 4.82 7.85
CA LEU A 120 -7.76 5.29 7.63
C LEU A 120 -7.11 4.66 6.40
N LEU A 121 -7.39 3.38 6.11
CA LEU A 121 -6.94 2.72 4.88
C LEU A 121 -7.60 3.37 3.67
N VAL A 122 -8.91 3.62 3.72
CA VAL A 122 -9.66 4.22 2.61
C VAL A 122 -9.10 5.59 2.27
N ARG A 123 -8.88 6.43 3.28
CA ARG A 123 -8.26 7.75 3.11
C ARG A 123 -6.85 7.65 2.55
N GLY A 124 -6.05 6.69 3.02
CA GLY A 124 -4.71 6.43 2.49
C GLY A 124 -4.70 6.05 1.03
N ILE A 125 -5.59 5.15 0.58
CA ILE A 125 -5.66 4.74 -0.83
C ILE A 125 -6.15 5.91 -1.69
N ARG A 126 -7.17 6.67 -1.26
CA ARG A 126 -7.61 7.89 -1.97
C ARG A 126 -6.49 8.92 -2.08
N HIS A 127 -5.71 9.10 -1.01
CA HIS A 127 -4.55 10.01 -1.00
C HIS A 127 -3.52 9.62 -2.06
N LEU A 128 -3.21 8.33 -2.17
CA LEU A 128 -2.20 7.81 -3.09
C LEU A 128 -2.70 7.78 -4.54
N LEU A 129 -3.93 7.33 -4.76
CA LEU A 129 -4.48 7.07 -6.09
C LEU A 129 -5.27 8.22 -6.69
N ILE A 130 -5.87 9.10 -5.90
CA ILE A 130 -6.68 10.20 -6.45
C ILE A 130 -5.89 11.49 -6.32
N ALA A 131 -5.79 12.02 -5.10
CA ALA A 131 -5.02 13.19 -4.74
C ALA A 131 -4.96 13.32 -3.20
N PRO A 132 -4.00 14.05 -2.62
CA PRO A 132 -3.96 14.32 -1.19
C PRO A 132 -5.27 14.87 -0.60
N SER A 133 -5.96 15.74 -1.35
CA SER A 133 -7.24 16.33 -0.95
C SER A 133 -8.39 15.32 -0.89
N ALA A 134 -8.36 14.25 -1.68
CA ALA A 134 -9.39 13.21 -1.71
C ALA A 134 -9.45 12.38 -0.42
N ALA A 135 -8.44 12.50 0.45
CA ALA A 135 -8.42 11.86 1.75
C ALA A 135 -9.44 12.45 2.75
N HIS A 136 -9.93 13.68 2.53
CA HIS A 136 -10.79 14.37 3.50
C HIS A 136 -12.28 14.07 3.35
N LEU A 137 -12.75 13.71 2.15
CA LEU A 137 -14.18 13.65 1.84
C LEU A 137 -14.51 12.51 0.85
N PRO A 138 -15.50 11.64 1.15
CA PRO A 138 -16.13 10.84 0.11
C PRO A 138 -16.93 11.77 -0.83
N GLY A 139 -16.51 11.86 -2.10
CA GLY A 139 -17.25 12.58 -3.15
C GLY A 139 -16.85 14.03 -3.45
N SER A 140 -15.78 14.58 -2.85
CA SER A 140 -15.44 16.01 -3.03
C SER A 140 -14.22 16.33 -3.90
N SER A 141 -13.79 15.46 -4.81
CA SER A 141 -12.71 15.84 -5.73
C SER A 141 -13.10 15.64 -7.18
N HIS A 142 -13.94 16.55 -7.68
CA HIS A 142 -13.90 16.91 -9.09
C HIS A 142 -12.65 17.77 -9.32
N SER A 143 -11.48 17.12 -9.32
CA SER A 143 -10.27 17.72 -9.87
C SER A 143 -10.41 17.75 -11.39
N SER A 144 -10.15 18.89 -12.03
CA SER A 144 -10.09 19.00 -13.50
C SER A 144 -8.86 18.30 -14.11
N ARG A 145 -7.97 17.77 -13.27
CA ARG A 145 -6.79 16.98 -13.66
C ARG A 145 -7.01 15.51 -13.33
N ASN A 146 -6.58 14.64 -14.23
CA ASN A 146 -6.50 13.19 -14.03
C ASN A 146 -5.86 12.88 -12.66
N GLY A 147 -6.54 12.07 -11.84
CA GLY A 147 -5.99 11.60 -10.57
C GLY A 147 -4.78 10.69 -10.77
N ASN A 148 -4.01 10.42 -9.72
CA ASN A 148 -2.80 9.60 -9.81
C ASN A 148 -3.06 8.20 -10.40
N ALA A 149 -4.24 7.61 -10.19
CA ALA A 149 -4.65 6.34 -10.75
C ALA A 149 -4.73 6.39 -12.27
N ALA A 150 -5.34 7.44 -12.83
CA ALA A 150 -5.38 7.66 -14.26
C ALA A 150 -3.98 7.96 -14.84
N ILE A 151 -3.11 8.62 -14.08
CA ILE A 151 -1.70 8.84 -14.48
C ILE A 151 -0.91 7.52 -14.50
N HIS A 152 -1.20 6.62 -13.57
CA HIS A 152 -0.50 5.35 -13.39
C HIS A 152 -1.23 4.14 -14.01
N ASN A 153 -2.31 4.37 -14.78
CA ASN A 153 -3.18 3.34 -15.36
C ASN A 153 -3.62 2.28 -14.34
N VAL A 154 -3.91 2.70 -13.11
CA VAL A 154 -4.47 1.83 -12.07
C VAL A 154 -5.97 1.71 -12.32
N ALA A 155 -6.36 0.63 -13.01
CA ALA A 155 -7.75 0.32 -13.29
C ALA A 155 -8.48 -0.18 -12.04
N SER A 156 -7.87 -1.13 -11.29
CA SER A 156 -8.52 -1.75 -10.14
C SER A 156 -7.70 -1.74 -8.86
N ILE A 157 -8.40 -1.74 -7.72
CA ILE A 157 -7.81 -1.92 -6.40
C ILE A 157 -7.43 -3.39 -6.21
N SER A 158 -6.16 -3.63 -5.91
CA SER A 158 -5.63 -4.96 -5.62
C SER A 158 -5.35 -5.13 -4.13
N MET A 159 -5.39 -6.38 -3.65
CA MET A 159 -5.06 -6.72 -2.26
C MET A 159 -3.65 -6.27 -1.85
N TRP A 160 -2.71 -6.31 -2.80
CA TRP A 160 -1.32 -5.89 -2.66
C TRP A 160 -1.21 -4.39 -2.41
N LEU A 161 -2.01 -3.58 -3.09
CA LEU A 161 -2.07 -2.14 -2.83
C LEU A 161 -2.64 -1.86 -1.43
N ILE A 162 -3.70 -2.55 -1.03
CA ILE A 162 -4.30 -2.41 0.31
C ILE A 162 -3.25 -2.72 1.40
N ALA A 163 -2.55 -3.85 1.28
CA ALA A 163 -1.51 -4.24 2.22
C ALA A 163 -0.30 -3.27 2.20
N TYR A 164 0.06 -2.72 1.04
CA TYR A 164 1.09 -1.70 0.93
C TYR A 164 0.72 -0.41 1.66
N THR A 165 -0.50 0.10 1.45
CA THR A 165 -1.00 1.31 2.11
C THR A 165 -1.10 1.11 3.62
N ALA A 166 -1.52 -0.08 4.09
CA ALA A 166 -1.48 -0.45 5.50
C ALA A 166 -0.06 -0.34 6.07
N CYS A 167 0.94 -0.90 5.38
CA CYS A 167 2.35 -0.79 5.79
C CYS A 167 2.82 0.66 5.89
N ILE A 168 2.44 1.53 4.95
CA ILE A 168 2.79 2.96 5.02
C ILE A 168 2.13 3.62 6.23
N ILE A 169 0.83 3.45 6.41
CA ILE A 169 0.09 4.05 7.53
C ILE A 169 0.71 3.62 8.86
N ARG A 170 0.96 2.32 9.03
CA ARG A 170 1.64 1.79 10.22
C ARG A 170 2.99 2.47 10.45
N PHE A 171 3.79 2.63 9.41
CA PHE A 171 5.08 3.31 9.51
C PHE A 171 4.92 4.76 9.96
N VAL A 172 4.02 5.50 9.32
CA VAL A 172 3.77 6.91 9.60
C VAL A 172 3.28 7.16 11.02
N LEU A 173 2.49 6.25 11.58
CA LEU A 173 1.99 6.34 12.95
C LEU A 173 2.97 5.79 13.99
N SER A 174 4.07 5.17 13.58
CA SER A 174 5.04 4.54 14.48
C SER A 174 6.17 5.48 14.90
N THR A 175 6.95 5.07 15.89
CA THR A 175 8.19 5.76 16.29
C THR A 175 9.38 5.52 15.36
N GLN A 176 9.21 4.66 14.34
CA GLN A 176 10.29 4.28 13.44
C GLN A 176 10.66 5.44 12.52
N THR A 177 11.95 5.69 12.36
CA THR A 177 12.45 6.77 11.48
C THR A 177 12.72 6.29 10.05
N ASN A 178 12.88 4.99 9.84
CA ASN A 178 13.11 4.37 8.54
C ASN A 178 12.21 3.14 8.33
N MET A 179 11.71 2.97 7.10
CA MET A 179 10.94 1.81 6.67
C MET A 179 11.83 0.89 5.82
N ALA A 180 12.20 -0.26 6.36
CA ALA A 180 12.90 -1.33 5.66
C ALA A 180 12.04 -2.58 5.60
N ALA A 181 12.29 -3.49 4.64
CA ALA A 181 11.58 -4.77 4.58
C ALA A 181 11.74 -5.58 5.90
N GLY A 182 12.88 -5.43 6.58
CA GLY A 182 13.19 -6.13 7.82
C GLY A 182 13.60 -7.59 7.58
N ASN A 183 14.15 -7.87 6.40
CA ASN A 183 14.65 -9.18 5.96
C ASN A 183 15.97 -9.60 6.61
N SER A 184 16.68 -8.69 7.29
CA SER A 184 17.84 -9.06 8.09
C SER A 184 17.40 -9.36 9.53
N ARG A 185 17.52 -10.63 9.94
CA ARG A 185 17.45 -11.06 11.35
C ARG A 185 18.48 -10.35 12.25
N ALA A 186 19.38 -9.55 11.68
CA ALA A 186 20.50 -8.91 12.37
C ALA A 186 20.12 -7.65 13.19
N ASP A 187 18.92 -7.09 13.01
CA ASP A 187 18.51 -5.89 13.78
C ASP A 187 17.13 -6.08 14.42
N PRO A 188 17.07 -6.56 15.69
CA PRO A 188 15.80 -6.77 16.39
C PRO A 188 15.06 -5.47 16.71
N THR A 189 15.69 -4.30 16.54
CA THR A 189 15.08 -3.00 16.80
C THR A 189 14.20 -2.51 15.64
N LYS A 190 14.38 -3.10 14.45
CA LYS A 190 13.66 -2.72 13.24
C LYS A 190 12.39 -3.53 13.08
N TRP A 191 11.30 -2.83 12.79
CA TRP A 191 10.05 -3.50 12.47
C TRP A 191 10.10 -4.23 11.14
N ARG A 192 9.51 -5.42 11.10
CA ARG A 192 9.53 -6.32 9.93
C ARG A 192 8.30 -6.07 9.05
N TYR A 193 8.39 -5.07 8.19
CA TYR A 193 7.28 -4.69 7.30
C TYR A 193 6.94 -5.74 6.26
N GLU A 194 7.91 -6.53 5.80
CA GLU A 194 7.65 -7.66 4.90
C GLU A 194 6.78 -8.73 5.58
N GLU A 195 7.04 -9.03 6.86
CA GLU A 195 6.21 -9.95 7.62
C GLU A 195 4.81 -9.39 7.87
N PHE A 196 4.70 -8.09 8.17
CA PHE A 196 3.40 -7.44 8.33
C PHE A 196 2.58 -7.45 7.04
N TYR A 197 3.20 -7.09 5.92
CA TYR A 197 2.58 -7.16 4.59
C TYR A 197 2.08 -8.58 4.29
N ASN A 198 2.95 -9.58 4.46
CA ASN A 198 2.59 -10.97 4.21
C ASN A 198 1.51 -11.47 5.16
N THR A 199 1.49 -11.01 6.41
CA THR A 199 0.42 -11.35 7.37
C THR A 199 -0.90 -10.81 6.87
N ILE A 200 -0.98 -9.55 6.44
CA ILE A 200 -2.20 -8.97 5.89
C ILE A 200 -2.72 -9.80 4.71
N ILE A 201 -1.85 -10.09 3.74
CA ILE A 201 -2.24 -10.89 2.57
C ILE A 201 -2.71 -12.28 2.99
N LYS A 202 -1.97 -12.98 3.86
CA LYS A 202 -2.35 -14.32 4.33
C LYS A 202 -3.68 -14.33 5.06
N THR A 203 -3.93 -13.34 5.92
CA THR A 203 -5.22 -13.19 6.62
C THR A 203 -6.36 -12.92 5.64
N ALA A 204 -6.14 -12.07 4.63
CA ALA A 204 -7.13 -11.83 3.59
C ALA A 204 -7.42 -13.08 2.75
N MET A 205 -6.39 -13.87 2.40
CA MET A 205 -6.54 -15.11 1.64
C MET A 205 -7.17 -16.25 2.45
N ALA A 206 -7.28 -16.11 3.78
CA ALA A 206 -8.01 -17.06 4.63
C ALA A 206 -9.54 -16.79 4.65
N LEU A 207 -10.00 -15.65 4.11
CA LEU A 207 -11.42 -15.38 3.93
C LEU A 207 -12.03 -16.32 2.88
N PRO A 208 -13.34 -16.63 2.96
CA PRO A 208 -14.04 -17.26 1.85
C PRO A 208 -13.88 -16.42 0.57
N GLN A 209 -13.67 -17.08 -0.57
CA GLN A 209 -13.45 -16.43 -1.86
C GLN A 209 -14.52 -15.36 -2.17
N SER A 210 -15.79 -15.67 -1.93
CA SER A 210 -16.90 -14.73 -2.12
C SER A 210 -16.86 -13.50 -1.21
N SER A 211 -16.20 -13.58 -0.06
CA SER A 211 -15.99 -12.43 0.83
C SER A 211 -14.83 -11.56 0.36
N LEU A 212 -13.77 -12.19 -0.14
CA LEU A 212 -12.65 -11.49 -0.77
C LEU A 212 -13.08 -10.72 -2.03
N GLU A 213 -13.89 -11.35 -2.88
CA GLU A 213 -14.44 -10.72 -4.09
C GLU A 213 -15.32 -9.53 -3.75
N ARG A 214 -16.26 -9.69 -2.80
CA ARG A 214 -17.10 -8.58 -2.31
C ARG A 214 -16.27 -7.44 -1.71
N LEU A 215 -15.19 -7.76 -1.02
CA LEU A 215 -14.27 -6.75 -0.48
C LEU A 215 -13.61 -5.95 -1.61
N LEU A 216 -13.13 -6.61 -2.67
CA LEU A 216 -12.50 -5.94 -3.81
C LEU A 216 -13.51 -5.13 -4.63
N VAL A 217 -14.73 -5.62 -4.83
CA VAL A 217 -15.82 -4.84 -5.46
C VAL A 217 -16.09 -3.58 -4.64
N TRP A 218 -16.30 -3.72 -3.32
CA TRP A 218 -16.50 -2.58 -2.43
C TRP A 218 -15.35 -1.57 -2.49
N TRP A 219 -14.11 -2.02 -2.58
CA TRP A 219 -12.95 -1.14 -2.71
C TRP A 219 -12.95 -0.35 -4.03
N ASN A 220 -13.22 -1.02 -5.15
CA ASN A 220 -13.30 -0.35 -6.45
C ASN A 220 -14.42 0.69 -6.48
N GLU A 221 -15.61 0.33 -5.99
CA GLU A 221 -16.74 1.27 -5.86
C GLU A 221 -16.41 2.44 -4.92
N THR A 222 -15.71 2.16 -3.82
CA THR A 222 -15.33 3.18 -2.83
C THR A 222 -14.31 4.17 -3.39
N ILE A 223 -13.38 3.73 -4.25
CA ILE A 223 -12.31 4.57 -4.78
C ILE A 223 -12.71 5.26 -6.09
N PHE A 224 -13.36 4.53 -7.01
CA PHE A 224 -13.66 5.00 -8.37
C PHE A 224 -15.13 5.42 -8.57
N GLY A 225 -16.02 5.05 -7.65
CA GLY A 225 -17.45 5.38 -7.71
C GLY A 225 -18.34 4.21 -8.12
N ALA A 226 -19.66 4.37 -7.91
CA ALA A 226 -20.64 3.37 -8.30
C ALA A 226 -20.78 3.31 -9.84
N GLY A 227 -20.72 2.11 -10.42
CA GLY A 227 -20.74 1.91 -11.87
C GLY A 227 -19.36 1.76 -12.52
N TYR A 228 -18.29 1.56 -11.74
CA TYR A 228 -17.02 1.06 -12.28
C TYR A 228 -17.25 -0.36 -12.83
N ASP A 229 -17.54 -0.45 -14.12
CA ASP A 229 -17.53 -1.70 -14.86
C ASP A 229 -16.08 -1.98 -15.26
N ASN A 230 -15.59 -3.16 -14.92
CA ASN A 230 -14.24 -3.61 -15.27
C ASN A 230 -14.24 -4.20 -16.70
N SER A 231 -15.29 -3.93 -17.49
CA SER A 231 -15.29 -4.14 -18.93
C SER A 231 -14.20 -3.28 -19.50
N ASP A 232 -13.16 -3.93 -20.04
CA ASP A 232 -12.13 -3.30 -20.85
C ASP A 232 -12.82 -2.53 -22.00
N ASP A 233 -13.12 -1.25 -21.77
CA ASP A 233 -13.46 -0.33 -22.84
C ASP A 233 -12.15 -0.06 -23.59
N ASP A 234 -11.97 -0.83 -24.66
CA ASP A 234 -11.16 -0.50 -25.83
C ASP A 234 -11.60 0.86 -26.40
N ASP A 235 -11.34 1.94 -25.66
CA ASP A 235 -11.60 3.29 -26.12
C ASP A 235 -10.38 3.73 -26.96
N ASP A 236 -10.38 3.24 -28.20
CA ASP A 236 -9.52 3.60 -29.32
C ASP A 236 -9.71 5.09 -29.67
N LYS A 237 -9.29 6.00 -28.79
CA LYS A 237 -9.11 7.41 -29.12
C LYS A 237 -7.69 7.63 -29.62
N ARG A 238 -7.47 7.21 -30.86
CA ARG A 238 -6.32 7.61 -31.67
C ARG A 238 -6.30 9.12 -31.83
N HIS A 239 -5.43 9.77 -31.07
CA HIS A 239 -4.78 10.96 -31.58
C HIS A 239 -3.69 10.52 -32.56
N GLU A 240 -4.03 10.72 -33.82
CA GLU A 240 -3.23 10.53 -35.01
C GLU A 240 -1.95 11.38 -34.94
N SER A 241 -0.83 10.77 -34.52
CA SER A 241 0.52 10.99 -35.05
C SER A 241 1.55 10.23 -34.22
N ASN A 242 1.97 9.04 -34.67
CA ASN A 242 3.39 8.69 -34.73
C ASN A 242 3.60 7.32 -35.38
N LYS A 243 4.61 7.27 -36.26
CA LYS A 243 5.03 6.09 -37.02
C LYS A 243 5.21 4.88 -36.08
N SER A 244 4.48 3.81 -36.36
CA SER A 244 4.54 2.56 -35.60
C SER A 244 5.97 2.02 -35.55
N ILE A 245 6.53 1.94 -34.34
CA ILE A 245 7.75 1.18 -34.08
C ILE A 245 7.33 -0.30 -34.02
N PRO A 246 7.90 -1.20 -34.84
CA PRO A 246 7.54 -2.60 -34.82
C PRO A 246 7.93 -3.25 -33.48
N SER A 247 7.09 -4.18 -33.01
CA SER A 247 7.34 -4.99 -31.82
C SER A 247 8.67 -5.73 -31.92
N ILE A 248 9.37 -5.87 -30.79
CA ILE A 248 10.61 -6.65 -30.69
C ILE A 248 10.40 -8.09 -31.18
N ALA A 249 9.21 -8.66 -30.99
CA ALA A 249 8.87 -9.98 -31.51
C ALA A 249 8.87 -10.02 -33.05
N SER A 250 8.31 -9.00 -33.70
CA SER A 250 8.32 -8.88 -35.17
C SER A 250 9.72 -8.65 -35.76
N ILE A 251 10.60 -7.93 -35.04
CA ILE A 251 12.00 -7.72 -35.46
C ILE A 251 12.79 -9.05 -35.37
N LEU A 252 12.59 -9.81 -34.29
CA LEU A 252 13.25 -11.10 -34.10
C LEU A 252 12.78 -12.16 -35.09
N GLN A 253 11.49 -12.13 -35.47
CA GLN A 253 10.92 -13.07 -36.43
C GLN A 253 11.37 -12.77 -37.87
N ALA A 254 11.54 -11.49 -38.23
CA ALA A 254 12.12 -11.09 -39.51
C ALA A 254 13.61 -11.46 -39.61
N ALA A 255 14.38 -11.32 -38.52
CA ALA A 255 15.79 -11.71 -38.47
C ALA A 255 15.99 -13.23 -38.58
N ALA A 256 15.07 -14.03 -38.02
CA ALA A 256 15.08 -15.48 -38.16
C ALA A 256 14.67 -15.95 -39.58
N SER A 257 13.92 -15.13 -40.32
CA SER A 257 13.47 -15.44 -41.68
C SER A 257 14.50 -15.09 -42.77
N ALA A 258 15.51 -14.28 -42.43
CA ALA A 258 16.52 -13.77 -43.36
C ALA A 258 17.81 -14.61 -43.40
N GLY A 259 17.85 -15.76 -42.72
CA GLY A 259 19.01 -16.64 -42.66
C GLY A 259 18.83 -17.94 -43.44
N ASP A 260 18.77 -17.89 -44.77
CA ASP A 260 19.33 -18.94 -45.64
C ASP A 260 19.42 -18.46 -47.11
N LEU A 261 20.65 -18.41 -47.65
CA LEU A 261 21.12 -18.74 -49.00
C LEU A 261 22.30 -17.85 -49.45
N GLY A 262 23.50 -18.43 -49.39
CA GLY A 262 24.38 -18.42 -50.55
C GLY A 262 25.72 -17.67 -50.45
N LEU A 263 26.75 -18.44 -50.08
CA LEU A 263 28.21 -18.22 -50.21
C LEU A 263 28.90 -17.32 -49.17
#